data_AF-A0A7S2HAA0-F1
#
_entry.id   AF-A0A7S2HAA0-F1
#
_cell.length_a   1.000
_cell.length_b   1.000
_cell.length_c   1.000
_cell.angle_alpha   90.00
_cell.angle_beta   90.00
_cell.angle_gamma   90.00
#
_symmetry.space_group_name_H-M   'P 1'
#
loop_
_entity.id
_entity.type
_entity.pdbx_description
1 polymer ?
#
loop_
_entity_poly.entity_id
_entity_poly.type
_entity_poly.pdbx_seq_one_letter_code
_entity_poly.pdbx_strand_id
1 'polypeptide(L)'
;LKVRLENNDGRWCDRVPAWTKLSWQDHTTNAFNGVYWEPSQRYVFKHPRPPKPERVKIYEAHVGMASFEPKVATYSEFARDVLPRIKSLGYNTVQLMAVAEHAHYGCFGYHVTSFFAPASRSGTPEELKEMIDTAHGLGIQVLMDLVH
;
A
#
# COMPACT_ATOMS: atom_id res chain seq x y z
N LEU A 1 12.96 -0.37 -13.89
CA LEU A 1 14.34 0.14 -13.73
C LEU A 1 15.05 -0.68 -12.67
N LYS A 2 16.36 -0.79 -12.80
CA LYS A 2 17.25 -1.42 -11.82
C LYS A 2 18.50 -0.56 -11.67
N VAL A 3 19.13 -0.61 -10.50
CA VAL A 3 20.49 -0.13 -10.30
C VAL A 3 21.42 -1.28 -10.61
N ARG A 4 22.40 -1.05 -11.49
CA ARG A 4 23.44 -2.00 -11.82
C ARG A 4 24.68 -1.71 -10.98
N LEU A 5 25.17 -2.73 -10.27
CA LEU A 5 26.32 -2.64 -9.37
C LEU A 5 27.37 -3.65 -9.79
N GLU A 6 28.64 -3.25 -9.76
CA GLU A 6 29.78 -4.15 -9.90
C GLU A 6 30.25 -4.56 -8.52
N ASN A 7 30.36 -5.86 -8.28
CA ASN A 7 30.90 -6.40 -7.04
C ASN A 7 32.44 -6.40 -7.09
N ASN A 8 33.08 -6.56 -5.92
CA ASN A 8 34.55 -6.64 -5.81
C ASN A 8 35.17 -7.80 -6.63
N ASP A 9 34.39 -8.80 -7.03
CA ASP A 9 34.82 -9.92 -7.87
C ASP A 9 34.59 -9.69 -9.38
N GLY A 10 34.23 -8.46 -9.79
CA GLY A 10 34.00 -8.07 -11.19
C GLY A 10 32.67 -8.55 -11.76
N ARG A 11 31.80 -9.20 -10.97
CA ARG A 11 30.47 -9.61 -11.42
C ARG A 11 29.48 -8.46 -11.30
N TRP A 12 28.64 -8.30 -12.31
CA TRP A 12 27.53 -7.37 -12.29
C TRP A 12 26.31 -7.97 -11.59
N CYS A 13 25.62 -7.17 -10.80
CA CYS A 13 24.31 -7.50 -10.28
C CYS A 13 23.33 -6.34 -10.45
N ASP A 14 22.08 -6.68 -10.74
CA ASP A 14 21.00 -5.70 -10.85
C ASP A 14 20.13 -5.77 -9.58
N ARG A 15 19.77 -4.59 -9.04
CA ARG A 15 18.96 -4.43 -7.83
C ARG A 15 17.79 -3.49 -8.07
N VAL A 16 16.68 -3.73 -7.39
CA VAL A 16 15.61 -2.72 -7.29
C VAL A 16 16.16 -1.53 -6.50
N PRO A 17 16.00 -0.28 -6.95
CA PRO A 17 16.45 0.89 -6.18
C PRO A 17 15.80 0.90 -4.79
N ALA A 18 16.61 1.06 -3.73
CA ALA A 18 16.13 1.03 -2.35
C ALA A 18 15.03 2.08 -2.06
N TRP A 19 15.07 3.20 -2.78
CA TRP A 19 14.14 4.33 -2.67
C TRP A 19 13.05 4.33 -3.75
N THR A 20 12.76 3.17 -4.36
CA THR A 20 11.71 3.08 -5.37
C THR A 20 10.35 3.42 -4.77
N LYS A 21 9.55 4.23 -5.47
CA LYS A 21 8.20 4.63 -5.04
C LYS A 21 7.10 3.66 -5.48
N LEU A 22 7.45 2.77 -6.41
CA LEU A 22 6.63 1.68 -6.87
C LEU A 22 7.57 0.53 -7.28
N SER A 23 7.20 -0.68 -6.92
CA SER A 23 7.76 -1.88 -7.50
C SER A 23 6.63 -2.69 -8.13
N TRP A 24 6.95 -3.49 -9.13
CA TRP A 24 5.94 -4.31 -9.80
C TRP A 24 6.53 -5.68 -10.10
N GLN A 25 5.73 -6.71 -9.90
CA GLN A 25 6.13 -8.08 -10.22
C GLN A 25 5.94 -8.35 -11.70
N ASP A 26 7.01 -8.72 -12.37
CA ASP A 26 6.93 -9.31 -13.71
C ASP A 26 6.39 -10.75 -13.56
N HIS A 27 5.21 -11.02 -14.11
CA HIS A 27 4.56 -12.32 -14.00
C HIS A 27 5.18 -13.40 -14.92
N THR A 28 6.05 -13.02 -15.86
CA THR A 28 6.81 -13.97 -16.68
C THR A 28 8.04 -14.47 -15.92
N THR A 29 8.75 -13.57 -15.25
CA THR A 29 10.01 -13.92 -14.54
C THR A 29 9.85 -14.11 -13.03
N ASN A 30 8.68 -13.75 -12.49
CA ASN A 30 8.39 -13.60 -11.05
C ASN A 30 9.27 -12.57 -10.31
N ALA A 31 10.16 -11.87 -11.02
CA ALA A 31 11.04 -10.89 -10.42
C ALA A 31 10.32 -9.56 -10.20
N PHE A 32 10.66 -8.88 -9.10
CA PHE A 32 10.23 -7.50 -8.88
C PHE A 32 11.16 -6.53 -9.60
N ASN A 33 10.57 -5.51 -10.19
CA ASN A 33 11.27 -4.40 -10.84
C ASN A 33 10.86 -3.08 -10.18
N GLY A 34 11.80 -2.15 -10.01
CA GLY A 34 11.44 -0.79 -9.66
C GLY A 34 10.70 -0.14 -10.83
N VAL A 35 9.69 0.67 -10.57
CA VAL A 35 8.95 1.43 -11.58
C VAL A 35 9.19 2.92 -11.35
N TYR A 36 9.48 3.64 -12.42
CA TYR A 36 9.66 5.09 -12.37
C TYR A 36 8.26 5.67 -12.31
N TRP A 37 7.86 6.05 -11.09
CA TRP A 37 6.51 6.51 -10.84
C TRP A 37 6.44 8.03 -10.95
N GLU A 38 6.07 8.50 -12.15
CA GLU A 38 5.76 9.90 -12.44
C GLU A 38 4.47 9.96 -13.26
N PRO A 39 3.29 9.82 -12.62
CA PRO A 39 2.03 9.88 -13.36
C PRO A 39 1.79 11.31 -13.87
N SER A 40 1.19 11.41 -15.06
CA SER A 40 0.83 12.70 -15.68
C SER A 40 -0.20 13.48 -14.86
N GLN A 41 -1.08 12.75 -14.16
CA GLN A 41 -2.01 13.29 -13.18
C GLN A 41 -1.70 12.68 -11.82
N ARG A 42 -1.42 13.54 -10.84
CA ARG A 42 -1.20 13.14 -9.44
C ARG A 42 -2.50 13.31 -8.68
N TYR A 43 -2.79 12.38 -7.78
CA TYR A 43 -3.92 12.50 -6.88
C TYR A 43 -3.73 13.72 -5.97
N VAL A 44 -4.78 14.53 -5.87
CA VAL A 44 -4.84 15.70 -4.99
C VAL A 44 -5.85 15.39 -3.88
N PHE A 45 -5.38 15.40 -2.64
CA PHE A 45 -6.23 15.21 -1.46
C PHE A 45 -7.32 16.29 -1.41
N LYS A 46 -8.56 15.87 -1.19
CA LYS A 46 -9.74 16.74 -1.14
C LYS A 46 -10.23 16.95 0.29
N HIS A 47 -9.92 16.03 1.20
CA HIS A 47 -10.42 16.02 2.55
C HIS A 47 -9.30 16.29 3.57
N PRO A 48 -9.54 17.13 4.59
CA PRO A 48 -8.58 17.34 5.66
C PRO A 48 -8.48 16.08 6.54
N ARG A 49 -7.36 15.93 7.25
CA ARG A 49 -7.23 14.88 8.27
C ARG A 49 -8.31 15.06 9.35
N PRO A 50 -9.03 14.00 9.75
CA PRO A 50 -9.97 14.07 10.85
C PRO A 50 -9.25 14.47 12.16
N PRO A 51 -9.91 15.24 13.04
CA PRO A 51 -9.34 15.59 14.33
C PRO A 51 -9.06 14.32 15.16
N LYS A 52 -8.14 14.42 16.11
CA LYS A 52 -7.85 13.34 17.05
C LYS A 52 -9.12 12.97 17.81
N PRO A 53 -9.59 11.71 17.76
CA PRO A 53 -10.78 11.30 18.51
C PRO A 53 -10.47 11.24 20.01
N GLU A 54 -11.49 11.50 20.84
CA GLU A 54 -11.37 11.36 22.29
C GLU A 54 -11.08 9.91 22.72
N ARG A 55 -11.68 8.95 22.00
CA ARG A 55 -11.47 7.51 22.19
C ARG A 55 -11.24 6.86 20.84
N VAL A 56 -10.13 6.13 20.72
CA VAL A 56 -9.77 5.42 19.49
C VAL A 56 -10.54 4.09 19.45
N LYS A 57 -11.23 3.85 18.34
CA LYS A 57 -11.90 2.58 18.00
C LYS A 57 -11.33 2.12 16.68
N ILE A 58 -10.38 1.19 16.76
CA ILE A 58 -9.57 0.73 15.64
C ILE A 58 -10.25 -0.45 14.96
N TYR A 59 -10.40 -0.36 13.65
CA TYR A 59 -10.66 -1.49 12.77
C TYR A 59 -9.34 -1.87 12.08
N GLU A 60 -8.75 -2.99 12.47
CA GLU A 60 -7.55 -3.51 11.81
C GLU A 60 -7.94 -4.20 10.50
N ALA A 61 -7.20 -3.91 9.43
CA ALA A 61 -7.54 -4.38 8.10
C ALA A 61 -6.32 -4.66 7.23
N HIS A 62 -6.49 -5.63 6.35
CA HIS A 62 -5.57 -5.96 5.27
C HIS A 62 -6.30 -5.84 3.93
N VAL A 63 -5.89 -4.89 3.09
CA VAL A 63 -6.61 -4.54 1.84
C VAL A 63 -6.78 -5.75 0.93
N GLY A 64 -5.70 -6.49 0.66
CA GLY A 64 -5.72 -7.59 -0.31
C GLY A 64 -6.69 -8.74 0.00
N MET A 65 -7.16 -8.90 1.24
CA MET A 65 -8.08 -9.97 1.65
C MET A 65 -9.49 -9.46 1.97
N ALA A 66 -9.77 -8.19 1.66
CA ALA A 66 -11.03 -7.54 2.01
C ALA A 66 -12.15 -7.76 0.97
N SER A 67 -11.95 -8.65 -0.01
CA SER A 67 -12.96 -9.05 -0.99
C SER A 67 -13.58 -10.40 -0.61
N PHE A 68 -14.84 -10.61 -1.00
CA PHE A 68 -15.48 -11.93 -0.95
C PHE A 68 -15.03 -12.84 -2.10
N GLU A 69 -14.51 -12.26 -3.18
CA GLU A 69 -13.96 -13.02 -4.29
C GLU A 69 -12.60 -13.60 -3.93
N PRO A 70 -12.22 -14.79 -4.45
CA PRO A 70 -10.92 -15.40 -4.21
C PRO A 70 -9.81 -14.71 -5.04
N LYS A 71 -9.62 -13.41 -4.81
CA LYS A 71 -8.64 -12.55 -5.48
C LYS A 71 -8.00 -11.58 -4.49
N VAL A 72 -6.91 -10.94 -4.90
CA VAL A 72 -6.35 -9.82 -4.16
C VAL A 72 -7.23 -8.58 -4.41
N ALA A 73 -7.83 -8.04 -3.36
CA ALA A 73 -8.65 -6.83 -3.47
C ALA A 73 -7.78 -5.57 -3.66
N THR A 74 -8.36 -4.57 -4.31
CA THR A 74 -7.70 -3.30 -4.63
C THR A 74 -7.98 -2.22 -3.57
N TYR A 75 -7.13 -1.18 -3.53
CA TYR A 75 -7.35 0.01 -2.70
C TYR A 75 -8.70 0.68 -3.03
N SER A 76 -9.06 0.74 -4.31
CA SER A 76 -10.32 1.30 -4.81
C SER A 76 -11.54 0.50 -4.34
N GLU A 77 -11.46 -0.84 -4.37
CA GLU A 77 -12.50 -1.72 -3.81
C GLU A 77 -12.63 -1.55 -2.29
N PHE A 78 -11.51 -1.48 -1.57
CA PHE A 78 -11.53 -1.24 -0.13
C PHE A 78 -12.19 0.10 0.21
N ALA A 79 -11.87 1.15 -0.55
CA ALA A 79 -12.45 2.48 -0.39
C ALA A 79 -13.97 2.48 -0.60
N ARG A 80 -14.44 1.81 -1.67
CA ARG A 80 -15.85 1.74 -2.06
C ARG A 80 -16.68 0.85 -1.14
N ASP A 81 -16.18 -0.33 -0.81
CA ASP A 81 -16.99 -1.40 -0.23
C ASP A 81 -16.78 -1.58 1.28
N VAL A 82 -15.57 -1.27 1.78
CA VAL A 82 -15.17 -1.59 3.16
C VAL A 82 -15.23 -0.35 4.05
N LEU A 83 -14.73 0.80 3.61
CA LEU A 83 -14.75 2.02 4.43
C LEU A 83 -16.16 2.45 4.89
N PRO A 84 -17.22 2.40 4.04
CA PRO A 84 -18.57 2.72 4.49
C PRO A 84 -19.07 1.77 5.58
N ARG A 85 -18.68 0.49 5.53
CA ARG A 85 -19.02 -0.50 6.56
C ARG A 85 -18.28 -0.23 7.86
N ILE A 86 -16.99 0.12 7.80
CA ILE A 86 -16.21 0.50 8.98
C ILE A 86 -16.85 1.72 9.67
N LYS A 87 -17.27 2.71 8.87
CA LYS A 87 -18.00 3.88 9.36
C LYS A 87 -19.32 3.50 10.02
N SER A 88 -20.14 2.67 9.37
CA SER A 88 -21.47 2.30 9.87
C SER A 88 -21.42 1.47 11.16
N LEU A 89 -20.37 0.67 11.34
CA LEU A 89 -20.07 -0.04 12.58
C LEU A 89 -19.57 0.88 13.71
N GLY A 90 -19.31 2.16 13.42
CA GLY A 90 -18.95 3.15 14.41
C GLY A 90 -17.46 3.19 14.78
N TYR A 91 -16.59 2.55 14.00
CA TYR A 91 -15.15 2.72 14.12
C TYR A 91 -14.73 4.11 13.62
N ASN A 92 -13.66 4.66 14.19
CA ASN A 92 -13.16 6.00 13.84
C ASN A 92 -11.67 6.00 13.44
N THR A 93 -11.04 4.83 13.44
CA THR A 93 -9.66 4.66 13.01
C THR A 93 -9.53 3.32 12.30
N VAL A 94 -8.77 3.29 11.21
CA VAL A 94 -8.35 2.07 10.52
C VAL A 94 -6.86 1.88 10.74
N GLN A 95 -6.46 0.68 11.19
CA GLN A 95 -5.07 0.24 11.15
C GLN A 95 -4.88 -0.56 9.87
N LEU A 96 -4.06 -0.05 8.95
CA LEU A 96 -3.76 -0.73 7.69
C LEU A 96 -2.47 -1.52 7.80
N MET A 97 -2.62 -2.83 7.66
CA MET A 97 -1.53 -3.78 7.57
C MET A 97 -1.03 -3.93 6.12
N ALA A 98 0.18 -4.46 5.97
CA ALA A 98 0.73 -4.88 4.68
C ALA A 98 0.76 -3.78 3.59
N VAL A 99 0.88 -2.51 4.00
CA VAL A 99 0.97 -1.36 3.09
C VAL A 99 2.33 -1.30 2.40
N ALA A 100 3.43 -1.50 3.13
CA ALA A 100 4.77 -1.54 2.53
C ALA A 100 4.91 -2.76 1.62
N GLU A 101 5.58 -2.59 0.48
CA GLU A 101 5.77 -3.68 -0.47
C GLU A 101 6.52 -4.86 0.16
N HIS A 102 5.96 -6.05 -0.05
CA HIS A 102 6.50 -7.32 0.41
C HIS A 102 6.34 -8.36 -0.70
N ALA A 103 7.43 -9.04 -1.07
CA ALA A 103 7.39 -9.99 -2.19
C ALA A 103 6.57 -11.26 -1.89
N HIS A 104 6.53 -11.72 -0.63
CA HIS A 104 5.80 -12.92 -0.23
C HIS A 104 4.44 -12.57 0.37
N TYR A 105 3.34 -12.81 -0.34
CA TYR A 105 1.99 -12.48 0.17
C TYR A 105 1.63 -13.19 1.49
N GLY A 106 2.12 -14.42 1.68
CA GLY A 106 1.89 -15.20 2.90
C GLY A 106 2.59 -14.65 4.16
N CYS A 107 3.46 -13.64 4.05
CA CYS A 107 4.08 -13.01 5.21
C CYS A 107 3.17 -11.98 5.90
N PHE A 108 1.98 -11.70 5.36
CA PHE A 108 1.04 -10.73 5.92
C PHE A 108 1.60 -9.30 6.07
N GLY A 109 2.57 -8.94 5.23
CA GLY A 109 3.24 -7.63 5.25
C GLY A 109 4.51 -7.55 6.08
N TYR A 110 4.89 -8.60 6.81
CA TYR A 110 6.01 -8.53 7.76
C TYR A 110 7.40 -8.75 7.14
N HIS A 111 7.50 -9.23 5.89
CA HIS A 111 8.77 -9.36 5.16
C HIS A 111 8.86 -8.29 4.05
N VAL A 112 9.13 -7.05 4.46
CA VAL A 112 9.22 -5.89 3.56
C VAL A 112 10.41 -6.00 2.60
N THR A 113 10.18 -5.72 1.32
CA THR A 113 11.22 -5.73 0.28
C THR A 113 11.50 -4.36 -0.33
N SER A 114 10.50 -3.47 -0.37
CA SER A 114 10.66 -2.08 -0.85
C SER A 114 9.99 -1.11 0.12
N PHE A 115 10.77 -0.52 1.03
CA PHE A 115 10.26 0.29 2.15
C PHE A 115 9.49 1.55 1.75
N PHE A 116 9.73 2.10 0.55
CA PHE A 116 9.12 3.34 0.06
C PHE A 116 8.04 3.11 -1.00
N ALA A 117 7.74 1.86 -1.33
CA ALA A 117 6.70 1.50 -2.28
C ALA A 117 5.50 0.91 -1.54
N PRO A 118 4.27 1.37 -1.82
CA PRO A 118 3.09 0.66 -1.38
C PRO A 118 2.96 -0.67 -2.13
N ALA A 119 2.30 -1.65 -1.52
CA ALA A 119 2.12 -2.98 -2.10
C ALA A 119 1.37 -2.89 -3.44
N SER A 120 2.04 -3.27 -4.52
CA SER A 120 1.52 -3.04 -5.89
C SER A 120 0.36 -3.95 -6.26
N ARG A 121 0.19 -5.06 -5.53
CA ARG A 121 -0.88 -6.05 -5.76
C ARG A 121 -2.28 -5.49 -5.57
N SER A 122 -2.42 -4.48 -4.72
CA SER A 122 -3.70 -3.82 -4.45
C SER A 122 -3.89 -2.54 -5.27
N GLY A 123 -2.90 -2.14 -6.08
CA GLY A 123 -2.99 -0.99 -6.96
C GLY A 123 -1.80 -0.05 -6.88
N THR A 124 -2.01 1.17 -7.37
CA THR A 124 -1.00 2.21 -7.52
C THR A 124 -0.87 3.08 -6.26
N PRO A 125 0.23 3.85 -6.12
CA PRO A 125 0.35 4.86 -5.07
C PRO A 125 -0.76 5.92 -5.09
N GLU A 126 -1.36 6.20 -6.24
CA GLU A 126 -2.45 7.18 -6.34
C GLU A 126 -3.77 6.62 -5.80
N GLU A 127 -4.07 5.34 -6.05
CA GLU A 127 -5.26 4.67 -5.50
C GLU A 127 -5.16 4.50 -3.98
N LEU A 128 -3.96 4.28 -3.43
CA LEU A 128 -3.76 4.30 -1.98
C LEU A 128 -4.05 5.70 -1.39
N LYS A 129 -3.59 6.78 -2.05
CA LYS A 129 -3.91 8.15 -1.62
C LYS A 129 -5.41 8.40 -1.64
N GLU A 130 -6.10 7.96 -2.70
CA GLU A 130 -7.55 8.09 -2.82
C GLU A 130 -8.30 7.35 -1.73
N MET A 131 -7.90 6.12 -1.42
CA MET A 131 -8.50 5.35 -0.33
C MET A 131 -8.30 6.03 1.03
N ILE A 132 -7.11 6.59 1.31
CA ILE A 132 -6.85 7.36 2.53
C ILE A 132 -7.70 8.64 2.57
N ASP A 133 -7.79 9.38 1.47
CA ASP A 133 -8.59 10.61 1.39
C ASP A 133 -10.09 10.32 1.55
N THR A 134 -10.56 9.20 1.00
CA THR A 134 -11.94 8.72 1.18
C THR A 134 -12.21 8.39 2.64
N ALA A 135 -11.28 7.72 3.34
CA ALA A 135 -11.39 7.48 4.78
C ALA A 135 -11.47 8.81 5.56
N HIS A 136 -10.64 9.79 5.21
CA HIS A 136 -10.70 11.12 5.81
C HIS A 136 -12.04 11.82 5.55
N GLY A 137 -12.60 11.73 4.34
CA GLY A 137 -13.94 12.24 4.01
C GLY A 137 -15.07 11.62 4.84
N LEU A 138 -14.86 10.38 5.32
CA LEU A 138 -15.77 9.68 6.24
C LEU A 138 -15.48 10.01 7.73
N GLY A 139 -14.51 10.87 8.02
CA GLY A 139 -14.08 11.20 9.38
C GLY A 139 -13.33 10.06 10.06
N ILE A 140 -12.70 9.17 9.30
CA ILE A 140 -11.93 8.02 9.78
C ILE A 140 -10.44 8.33 9.69
N GLN A 141 -9.71 8.19 10.80
CA GLN A 141 -8.25 8.27 10.79
C GLN A 141 -7.64 6.99 10.21
N VAL A 142 -6.49 7.09 9.54
CA VAL A 142 -5.77 5.94 9.00
C VAL A 142 -4.38 5.87 9.61
N LEU A 143 -4.06 4.72 10.19
CA LEU A 143 -2.75 4.35 10.70
C LEU A 143 -2.15 3.29 9.77
N MET A 144 -0.82 3.24 9.71
CA MET A 144 -0.08 2.31 8.87
C MET A 144 0.80 1.44 9.77
N ASP A 145 0.84 0.13 9.51
CA ASP A 145 1.85 -0.75 10.09
C ASP A 145 3.23 -0.38 9.55
N LEU A 146 4.16 -0.09 10.47
CA LEU A 146 5.54 0.22 10.16
C LEU A 146 6.43 -0.93 10.62
N VAL A 147 7.09 -1.60 9.67
CA VAL A 147 7.98 -2.74 9.91
C VAL A 147 9.41 -2.30 9.59
N HIS A 148 10.26 -2.18 10.61
CA HIS A 148 11.65 -1.70 10.53
C HIS A 148 12.62 -2.65 11.23
#